data_AF-A0A1B7XAN6-F1
#
_entry.id   AF-A0A1B7XAN6-F1
#
_cell.length_a   1.000
_cell.length_b   1.000
_cell.length_c   1.000
_cell.angle_alpha   90.00
_cell.angle_beta   90.00
_cell.angle_gamma   90.00
#
_symmetry.space_group_name_H-M   'P 1'
#
loop_
_entity.id
_entity.type
_entity.pdbx_description
1 polymer ?
#
loop_
_entity_poly.entity_id
_entity_poly.type
_entity_poly.pdbx_seq_one_letter_code
_entity_poly.pdbx_strand_id
1 'polypeptide(L)'
;MKKWITILCCMAMLGCMVSDSFAGEYADKLTSCLLDSATKKDKLVLVKWVGFAISRHEAVATTMSVSDLEMVQASKEVGDLLIYLMGDVCREFTEQAIQHEGPAAIQQSFHVLGQAASYEMFADPDVQQGMTHVGKYLQDNFPKEFQ
;
A
#
# COMPACT_ATOMS: atom_id res chain seq x y z
N MET A 1 -43.17 -37.41 -19.20
CA MET A 1 -41.94 -38.13 -18.79
C MET A 1 -40.71 -37.79 -19.64
N LYS A 2 -40.79 -37.69 -20.98
CA LYS A 2 -39.63 -37.31 -21.83
C LYS A 2 -39.16 -35.83 -21.74
N LYS A 3 -40.02 -34.89 -21.30
CA LYS A 3 -39.66 -33.46 -21.20
C LYS A 3 -38.89 -33.08 -19.93
N TRP A 4 -38.92 -33.92 -18.90
CA TRP A 4 -38.26 -33.64 -17.62
C TRP A 4 -36.78 -34.05 -17.63
N ILE A 5 -36.42 -35.00 -18.50
CA ILE A 5 -35.04 -35.44 -18.71
C ILE A 5 -34.22 -34.35 -19.42
N THR A 6 -34.83 -33.56 -20.30
CA THR A 6 -34.14 -32.47 -21.02
C THR A 6 -33.77 -31.30 -20.11
N ILE A 7 -34.58 -31.01 -19.07
CA ILE A 7 -34.31 -29.89 -18.15
C ILE A 7 -33.18 -30.24 -17.17
N LEU A 8 -33.05 -31.52 -16.79
CA LEU A 8 -31.97 -31.97 -15.90
C LEU A 8 -30.58 -31.92 -16.56
N CYS A 9 -30.50 -31.94 -17.89
CA CYS A 9 -29.23 -31.96 -18.62
C CYS A 9 -28.63 -30.56 -18.84
N CYS A 10 -29.45 -29.49 -18.82
CA CYS A 10 -28.97 -28.12 -18.98
C CYS A 10 -28.39 -27.53 -17.68
N MET A 11 -28.78 -28.04 -16.51
CA MET A 11 -28.31 -27.51 -15.22
C MET A 11 -26.92 -28.05 -14.82
N ALA A 12 -26.42 -29.08 -15.50
CA ALA A 12 -25.12 -29.68 -15.24
C ALA A 12 -23.94 -29.02 -15.98
N MET A 13 -24.18 -28.05 -16.88
CA MET A 13 -23.09 -27.39 -17.63
C MET A 13 -22.61 -26.07 -17.01
N LEU A 14 -23.25 -25.57 -15.93
CA LEU A 14 -22.84 -24.32 -15.24
C LEU A 14 -21.84 -24.57 -14.08
N GLY A 15 -20.98 -25.60 -14.20
CA GLY A 15 -20.19 -26.11 -13.08
C GLY A 15 -18.69 -25.80 -13.07
N CYS A 16 -18.08 -25.28 -14.14
CA CYS A 16 -16.62 -25.11 -14.20
C CYS A 16 -16.23 -23.76 -14.81
N MET A 17 -16.50 -22.68 -14.10
CA MET A 17 -15.64 -21.50 -14.16
C MET A 17 -14.92 -21.42 -12.82
N VAL A 18 -13.95 -22.31 -12.61
CA VAL A 18 -12.85 -22.00 -11.70
C VAL A 18 -12.08 -20.87 -12.37
N SER A 19 -12.49 -19.63 -12.08
CA SER A 19 -11.53 -18.54 -12.14
C SER A 19 -10.46 -18.92 -11.15
N ASP A 20 -9.26 -19.28 -11.64
CA ASP A 20 -8.06 -19.19 -10.83
C ASP A 20 -8.12 -17.79 -10.23
N SER A 21 -8.36 -17.71 -8.93
CA SER A 21 -8.17 -16.47 -8.23
C SER A 21 -6.67 -16.20 -8.34
N PHE A 22 -6.27 -15.33 -9.26
CA PHE A 22 -4.96 -14.70 -9.26
C PHE A 22 -4.90 -13.73 -8.06
N ALA A 23 -5.20 -14.24 -6.87
CA ALA A 23 -4.70 -13.67 -5.63
C ALA A 23 -3.20 -13.81 -5.79
N GLY A 24 -2.49 -12.70 -6.00
CA GLY A 24 -1.09 -12.69 -6.40
C GLY A 24 -0.21 -13.35 -5.34
N GLU A 25 -0.09 -14.68 -5.37
CA GLU A 25 0.68 -15.47 -4.42
C GLU A 25 2.13 -15.00 -4.37
N TYR A 26 2.69 -14.68 -5.54
CA TYR A 26 4.07 -14.23 -5.64
C TYR A 26 4.23 -12.78 -5.19
N ALA A 27 3.26 -11.90 -5.50
CA ALA A 27 3.19 -10.57 -4.90
C ALA A 27 3.09 -10.63 -3.37
N ASP A 28 2.30 -11.55 -2.81
CA ASP A 28 2.13 -11.70 -1.36
C ASP A 28 3.42 -12.19 -0.68
N LYS A 29 4.16 -13.11 -1.32
CA LYS A 29 5.48 -13.55 -0.83
C LYS A 29 6.50 -12.42 -0.87
N LEU A 30 6.55 -11.66 -1.98
CA LEU A 30 7.40 -10.48 -2.08
C LEU A 30 7.04 -9.46 -1.00
N THR A 31 5.76 -9.15 -0.85
CA THR A 31 5.23 -8.26 0.19
C THR A 31 5.69 -8.69 1.58
N SER A 32 5.54 -9.96 1.91
CA SER A 32 5.94 -10.50 3.21
C SER A 32 7.43 -10.30 3.45
N CYS A 33 8.28 -10.63 2.46
CA CYS A 33 9.72 -10.41 2.58
C CYS A 33 10.07 -8.93 2.77
N LEU A 34 9.44 -8.02 2.01
CA LEU A 34 9.68 -6.58 2.14
C LEU A 34 9.31 -6.06 3.54
N LEU A 35 8.16 -6.48 4.08
CA LEU A 35 7.69 -6.08 5.40
C LEU A 35 8.59 -6.59 6.52
N ASP A 36 9.05 -7.84 6.43
CA ASP A 36 9.92 -8.47 7.43
C ASP A 36 11.35 -7.93 7.38
N SER A 37 11.81 -7.54 6.20
CA SER A 37 13.20 -7.08 5.98
C SER A 37 13.37 -5.57 6.18
N ALA A 38 12.34 -4.76 5.90
CA ALA A 38 12.42 -3.31 6.05
C ALA A 38 12.51 -2.90 7.53
N THR A 39 13.61 -2.27 7.89
CA THR A 39 13.81 -1.76 9.25
C THR A 39 12.94 -0.54 9.52
N LYS A 40 12.83 -0.13 10.79
CA LYS A 40 12.21 1.14 11.17
C LYS A 40 12.83 2.33 10.43
N LYS A 41 14.17 2.34 10.27
CA LYS A 41 14.87 3.42 9.56
C LYS A 41 14.47 3.47 8.08
N ASP A 42 14.32 2.31 7.44
CA ASP A 42 13.92 2.21 6.04
C ASP A 42 12.51 2.76 5.82
N LYS A 43 11.58 2.44 6.73
CA LYS A 43 10.22 2.99 6.69
C LYS A 43 10.21 4.51 6.87
N LEU A 44 11.09 5.08 7.69
CA LEU A 44 11.22 6.54 7.83
C LEU A 44 11.71 7.21 6.54
N VAL A 45 12.60 6.57 5.78
CA VAL A 45 13.02 7.05 4.46
C VAL A 45 11.81 7.15 3.53
N LEU A 46 10.95 6.12 3.51
CA LEU A 46 9.73 6.10 2.72
C LEU A 46 8.74 7.20 3.17
N VAL A 47 8.48 7.31 4.46
CA VAL A 47 7.58 8.33 5.04
C VAL A 47 8.03 9.75 4.69
N LYS A 48 9.33 10.05 4.83
CA LYS A 48 9.90 11.37 4.48
C LYS A 48 9.65 11.71 3.02
N TRP A 49 9.95 10.78 2.12
CA TRP A 49 9.74 10.97 0.69
C TRP A 49 8.26 11.17 0.35
N VAL A 50 7.35 10.39 0.94
CA VAL A 50 5.89 10.58 0.77
C VAL A 50 5.45 11.95 1.29
N GLY A 51 5.92 12.38 2.46
CA GLY A 51 5.60 13.69 3.02
C GLY A 51 6.06 14.84 2.11
N PHE A 52 7.26 14.73 1.53
CA PHE A 52 7.77 15.69 0.55
C PHE A 52 6.96 15.68 -0.75
N ALA A 53 6.50 14.52 -1.20
CA ALA A 53 5.61 14.44 -2.37
C ALA A 53 4.25 15.10 -2.08
N ILE A 54 3.67 14.86 -0.90
CA ILE A 54 2.39 15.46 -0.47
C ILE A 54 2.51 16.99 -0.37
N SER A 55 3.65 17.51 0.09
CA SER A 55 3.84 18.97 0.22
C SER A 55 3.81 19.71 -1.11
N ARG A 56 3.88 19.01 -2.26
CA ARG A 56 3.72 19.61 -3.60
C ARG A 56 2.27 19.83 -4.00
N HIS A 57 1.30 19.22 -3.31
CA HIS A 57 -0.12 19.45 -3.57
C HIS A 57 -0.50 20.90 -3.26
N GLU A 58 -1.32 21.53 -4.11
CA GLU A 58 -1.67 22.96 -4.01
C GLU A 58 -2.24 23.37 -2.64
N ALA A 59 -2.99 22.46 -2.00
CA ALA A 59 -3.57 22.65 -0.68
C ALA A 59 -2.52 22.77 0.45
N VAL A 60 -1.29 22.29 0.23
CA VAL A 60 -0.22 22.22 1.24
C VAL A 60 0.96 23.14 0.87
N ALA A 61 1.26 23.26 -0.42
CA ALA A 61 2.44 23.95 -0.95
C ALA A 61 2.57 25.42 -0.53
N THR A 62 1.47 26.08 -0.15
CA THR A 62 1.46 27.47 0.34
C THR A 62 1.99 27.61 1.77
N THR A 63 2.03 26.52 2.53
CA THR A 63 2.42 26.50 3.95
C THR A 63 3.63 25.61 4.23
N MET A 64 3.91 24.63 3.37
CA MET A 64 5.09 23.78 3.44
C MET A 64 5.79 23.76 2.08
N SER A 65 7.06 24.14 2.05
CA SER A 65 7.89 24.09 0.86
C SER A 65 9.10 23.20 1.10
N VAL A 66 9.34 22.29 0.17
CA VAL A 66 10.51 21.41 0.12
C VAL A 66 11.24 21.74 -1.18
N SER A 67 12.55 21.95 -1.13
CA SER A 67 13.33 22.26 -2.32
C SER A 67 13.37 21.08 -3.29
N ASP A 68 13.64 21.36 -4.56
CA ASP A 68 13.80 20.30 -5.57
C ASP A 68 15.02 19.41 -5.26
N LEU A 69 16.08 19.97 -4.67
CA LEU A 69 17.25 19.22 -4.24
C LEU A 69 16.90 18.22 -3.13
N GLU A 70 16.13 18.63 -2.12
CA GLU A 70 15.67 17.74 -1.05
C GLU A 70 14.74 16.65 -1.59
N MET A 71 13.86 16.97 -2.53
CA MET A 71 12.98 15.99 -3.18
C MET A 71 13.77 14.95 -3.98
N VAL A 72 14.76 15.38 -4.75
CA VAL A 72 15.64 14.48 -5.52
C VAL A 72 16.44 13.58 -4.59
N GLN A 73 16.99 14.14 -3.51
CA GLN A 73 17.76 13.38 -2.53
C GLN A 73 16.88 12.34 -1.81
N ALA A 74 15.67 12.71 -1.37
CA ALA A 74 14.73 11.76 -0.76
C ALA A 74 14.29 10.67 -1.75
N SER A 75 14.07 11.02 -3.02
CA SER A 75 13.71 10.04 -4.06
C SER A 75 14.85 9.04 -4.31
N LYS A 76 16.09 9.52 -4.30
CA LYS A 76 17.27 8.65 -4.39
C LYS A 76 17.36 7.71 -3.21
N GLU A 77 17.15 8.20 -1.98
CA GLU A 77 17.17 7.37 -0.76
C GLU A 77 16.15 6.23 -0.83
N VAL A 78 14.92 6.49 -1.30
CA VAL A 78 13.90 5.45 -1.52
C VAL A 78 14.29 4.50 -2.66
N GLY A 79 14.84 5.02 -3.75
CA GLY A 79 15.31 4.20 -4.88
C GLY A 79 16.40 3.22 -4.46
N ASP A 80 17.42 3.70 -3.74
CA ASP A 80 18.51 2.89 -3.21
C ASP A 80 17.98 1.82 -2.23
N LEU A 81 17.00 2.17 -1.38
CA LEU A 81 16.33 1.23 -0.49
C LEU A 81 15.60 0.12 -1.25
N LEU A 82 14.82 0.46 -2.29
CA LEU A 82 14.09 -0.54 -3.07
C LEU A 82 15.04 -1.43 -3.86
N ILE A 83 16.13 -0.89 -4.40
CA ILE A 83 17.17 -1.69 -5.06
C ILE A 83 17.77 -2.69 -4.07
N TYR A 84 18.13 -2.25 -2.86
CA TYR A 84 18.66 -3.13 -1.83
C TYR A 84 17.65 -4.22 -1.41
N LEU A 85 16.42 -3.83 -1.08
CA LEU A 85 15.40 -4.78 -0.62
C LEU A 85 15.01 -5.75 -1.72
N MET A 86 14.68 -5.28 -2.92
CA MET A 86 14.17 -6.13 -3.99
C MET A 86 15.26 -6.82 -4.80
N GLY A 87 16.43 -6.21 -4.91
CA GLY A 87 17.56 -6.70 -5.70
C GLY A 87 18.50 -7.61 -4.94
N ASP A 88 18.63 -7.43 -3.62
CA ASP A 88 19.54 -8.22 -2.79
C ASP A 88 18.79 -9.10 -1.78
N VAL A 89 18.00 -8.49 -0.89
CA VAL A 89 17.42 -9.20 0.27
C VAL A 89 16.25 -10.11 -0.12
N CYS A 90 15.32 -9.59 -0.90
CA CYS A 90 14.10 -10.26 -1.35
C CYS A 90 14.18 -10.71 -2.82
N ARG A 91 15.39 -10.82 -3.36
CA ARG A 91 15.65 -11.05 -4.79
C ARG A 91 14.87 -12.23 -5.37
N GLU A 92 14.90 -13.36 -4.68
CA GLU A 92 14.19 -14.57 -5.12
C GLU A 92 12.69 -14.30 -5.33
N PHE A 93 12.04 -13.66 -4.35
CA PHE A 93 10.61 -13.34 -4.43
C PHE A 93 10.31 -12.27 -5.48
N THR A 94 11.20 -11.29 -5.64
CA THR A 94 11.11 -10.29 -6.71
C THR A 94 11.12 -10.96 -8.09
N GLU A 95 12.06 -11.88 -8.33
CA GLU A 95 12.18 -12.61 -9.59
C GLU A 95 10.93 -13.45 -9.87
N GLN A 96 10.45 -14.18 -8.86
CA GLN A 96 9.24 -15.00 -9.00
C GLN A 96 8.00 -14.14 -9.27
N ALA A 97 7.82 -13.03 -8.53
CA ALA A 97 6.70 -12.10 -8.73
C ALA A 97 6.68 -11.53 -10.16
N ILE A 98 7.84 -11.10 -10.68
CA ILE A 98 7.93 -10.59 -12.05
C ILE A 98 7.67 -11.70 -13.07
N GLN A 99 8.20 -12.90 -12.85
CA GLN A 99 8.09 -14.01 -13.79
C GLN A 99 6.64 -14.51 -13.93
N HIS A 100 5.90 -14.57 -12.82
CA HIS A 100 4.58 -15.21 -12.78
C HIS A 100 3.43 -14.20 -12.87
N GLU A 101 3.60 -12.99 -12.34
CA GLU A 101 2.53 -11.98 -12.21
C GLU A 101 2.89 -10.64 -12.86
N GLY A 102 4.14 -10.48 -13.31
CA GLY A 102 4.60 -9.30 -14.01
C GLY A 102 4.86 -8.09 -13.12
N PRO A 103 5.11 -6.90 -13.73
CA PRO A 103 5.46 -5.69 -12.98
C PRO A 103 4.37 -5.19 -12.01
N ALA A 104 3.11 -5.59 -12.21
CA ALA A 104 2.02 -5.22 -11.32
C ALA A 104 2.19 -5.79 -9.90
N ALA A 105 2.82 -6.97 -9.76
CA ALA A 105 3.12 -7.58 -8.47
C ALA A 105 4.07 -6.71 -7.63
N ILE A 106 5.00 -6.01 -8.29
CA ILE A 106 5.90 -5.05 -7.63
C ILE A 106 5.10 -3.86 -7.10
N GLN A 107 4.19 -3.30 -7.90
CA GLN A 107 3.37 -2.17 -7.51
C GLN A 107 2.46 -2.52 -6.32
N GLN A 108 1.85 -3.71 -6.34
CA GLN A 108 1.06 -4.22 -5.22
C GLN A 108 1.91 -4.34 -3.95
N SER A 109 3.09 -4.94 -4.05
CA SER A 109 3.98 -5.13 -2.90
C SER A 109 4.45 -3.80 -2.31
N PHE A 110 4.81 -2.85 -3.18
CA PHE A 110 5.17 -1.49 -2.77
C PHE A 110 3.99 -0.75 -2.11
N HIS A 111 2.77 -0.93 -2.62
CA HIS A 111 1.58 -0.32 -2.02
C HIS A 111 1.38 -0.79 -0.57
N VAL A 112 1.51 -2.10 -0.32
CA VAL A 112 1.38 -2.66 1.03
C VAL A 112 2.52 -2.20 1.95
N LEU A 113 3.76 -2.15 1.47
CA LEU A 113 4.89 -1.58 2.22
C LEU A 113 4.61 -0.12 2.61
N GLY A 114 4.07 0.67 1.68
CA GLY A 114 3.65 2.05 1.91
C GLY A 114 2.52 2.18 2.94
N GLN A 115 1.54 1.28 2.93
CA GLN A 115 0.49 1.22 3.97
C GLN A 115 1.08 0.93 5.35
N ALA A 116 2.01 -0.03 5.46
CA ALA A 116 2.67 -0.36 6.71
C ALA A 116 3.50 0.82 7.25
N ALA A 117 4.26 1.50 6.39
CA ALA A 117 5.01 2.69 6.75
C ALA A 117 4.10 3.86 7.18
N SER A 118 2.95 4.03 6.50
CA SER A 118 1.95 5.04 6.85
C SER A 118 1.30 4.74 8.21
N TYR A 119 0.99 3.49 8.50
CA TYR A 119 0.47 3.09 9.80
C TYR A 119 1.45 3.44 10.93
N GLU A 120 2.74 3.15 10.73
CA GLU A 120 3.78 3.53 11.69
C GLU A 120 3.92 5.06 11.84
N MET A 121 3.78 5.82 10.76
CA MET A 121 3.75 7.29 10.79
C MET A 121 2.56 7.81 11.62
N PHE A 122 1.36 7.27 11.45
CA PHE A 122 0.19 7.68 12.25
C PHE A 122 0.25 7.19 13.71
N ALA A 123 1.14 6.24 14.02
CA ALA A 123 1.44 5.85 15.38
C ALA A 123 2.46 6.80 16.07
N ASP A 124 3.07 7.73 15.34
CA ASP A 124 3.99 8.72 15.90
C ASP A 124 3.25 9.71 16.84
N PRO A 125 3.76 9.96 18.06
CA PRO A 125 3.09 10.82 19.02
C PRO A 125 2.88 12.26 18.55
N ASP A 126 3.83 12.84 17.81
CA ASP A 126 3.75 14.22 17.33
C ASP A 126 2.71 14.32 16.20
N VAL A 127 2.65 13.32 15.32
CA VAL A 127 1.60 13.20 14.30
C VAL A 127 0.22 13.08 14.97
N GLN A 128 0.07 12.19 15.96
CA GLN A 128 -1.18 12.04 16.68
C GLN A 128 -1.59 13.34 17.37
N GLN A 129 -0.65 14.03 18.02
CA GLN A 129 -0.90 15.31 18.67
C GLN A 129 -1.48 16.33 17.68
N GLY A 130 -0.87 16.46 16.50
CA GLY A 130 -1.35 17.35 15.43
C GLY A 130 -2.78 17.02 14.97
N MET A 131 -3.18 15.75 14.97
CA MET A 131 -4.51 15.32 14.56
C MET A 131 -5.60 15.54 15.63
N THR A 132 -5.23 15.68 16.91
CA THR A 132 -6.23 15.81 18.01
C THR A 132 -7.07 17.09 17.95
N HIS A 133 -6.61 18.13 17.25
CA HIS A 133 -7.30 19.42 17.19
C HIS A 133 -8.71 19.32 16.58
N VAL A 134 -8.92 18.42 15.63
CA VAL A 134 -10.26 18.15 15.04
C VAL A 134 -11.19 17.56 16.09
N GLY A 135 -10.71 16.63 16.92
CA GLY A 135 -11.50 16.03 17.99
C GLY A 135 -12.00 17.05 18.99
N LYS A 136 -11.15 18.00 19.40
CA LYS A 136 -11.55 19.12 20.26
C LYS A 136 -12.62 20.00 19.60
N TYR A 137 -12.42 20.36 18.34
CA TYR A 137 -13.39 21.16 17.60
C TYR A 137 -14.76 20.46 17.52
N LEU A 138 -14.78 19.15 17.26
CA LEU A 138 -16.00 18.36 17.27
C LEU A 138 -16.65 18.37 18.65
N GLN A 139 -15.92 18.11 19.73
CA GLN A 139 -16.49 18.14 21.08
C GLN A 139 -17.21 19.46 21.40
N ASP A 140 -16.61 20.59 21.02
CA ASP A 140 -17.14 21.92 21.31
C ASP A 140 -18.34 22.31 20.41
N ASN A 141 -18.45 21.73 19.21
CA ASN A 141 -19.39 22.18 18.17
C ASN A 141 -20.34 21.10 17.65
N PHE A 142 -20.23 19.84 18.09
CA PHE A 142 -21.09 18.77 17.60
C PHE A 142 -22.54 19.01 18.05
N PRO A 143 -23.54 18.80 17.17
CA PRO A 143 -24.93 18.96 17.55
C PRO A 143 -25.28 18.08 18.75
N LYS A 144 -25.91 18.68 19.76
CA LYS A 144 -26.19 18.03 21.04
C LYS A 144 -27.17 16.87 20.92
N GLU A 145 -27.94 16.80 19.84
CA GLU A 145 -28.84 15.67 19.56
C GLU A 145 -28.10 14.34 19.30
N PHE A 146 -26.79 14.37 19.03
CA PHE A 146 -25.97 13.19 18.78
C PHE A 146 -24.92 12.92 19.87
N GLN A 147 -24.93 13.71 20.96
CA GLN A 147 -24.08 13.51 22.14
C GLN A 147 -24.85 12.71 23.20
#